data_AF-A0ABD1BW75-F1
#
_entry.id   AF-A0ABD1BW75-F1
#
_cell.length_a   1.000
_cell.length_b   1.000
_cell.length_c   1.000
_cell.angle_alpha   90.00
_cell.angle_beta   90.00
_cell.angle_gamma   90.00
#
_symmetry.space_group_name_H-M   'P 1'
#
loop_
_entity.id
_entity.type
_entity.pdbx_description
1 polymer ?
#
loop_
_entity_poly.entity_id
_entity_poly.type
_entity_poly.pdbx_seq_one_letter_code
_entity_poly.pdbx_strand_id
1 'polypeptide(L)' 'MCGPIAAKYWYTEKPHYNYDTNRCSDVCGHYTQMVANQSTRVGCGTTRCHDNTYVWVVCNYAPRPMGDANTRPYLRRE' A
#
# COMPACT_ATOMS: atom_id res chain seq x y z
N MET A 1 -11.27 -13.25 3.97
CA MET A 1 -10.87 -11.94 3.41
C MET A 1 -10.75 -12.08 1.89
N CYS A 2 -11.05 -11.04 1.11
CA CYS A 2 -10.89 -11.02 -0.35
C CYS A 2 -10.06 -9.79 -0.78
N GLY A 3 -9.57 -9.78 -2.03
CA GLY A 3 -8.71 -8.73 -2.56
C GLY A 3 -9.23 -7.30 -2.30
N PRO A 4 -10.50 -6.98 -2.61
CA PRO A 4 -11.07 -5.65 -2.34
C PRO A 4 -11.07 -5.26 -0.85
N ILE A 5 -11.31 -6.21 0.06
CA ILE A 5 -11.27 -5.94 1.50
C ILE A 5 -9.84 -5.64 1.95
N ALA A 6 -8.85 -6.39 1.45
CA ALA A 6 -7.44 -6.14 1.74
C ALA A 6 -6.99 -4.76 1.22
N ALA A 7 -7.36 -4.40 -0.02
CA ALA A 7 -7.05 -3.08 -0.57
C ALA A 7 -7.70 -1.94 0.24
N LYS A 8 -8.94 -2.12 0.69
CA LYS A 8 -9.60 -1.15 1.59
C LYS A 8 -8.87 -1.06 2.92
N TYR A 9 -8.42 -2.17 3.48
CA TYR A 9 -7.66 -2.21 4.74
C TYR A 9 -6.33 -1.48 4.60
N TRP A 10 -5.55 -1.75 3.56
CA TRP A 10 -4.32 -1.02 3.24
C TRP A 10 -4.53 0.49 3.11
N TYR A 11 -5.64 0.92 2.51
CA TYR A 11 -5.97 2.34 2.40
C TYR A 11 -6.28 2.99 3.76
N THR A 12 -6.72 2.23 4.77
CA THR A 12 -6.99 2.79 6.11
C THR A 12 -5.74 3.31 6.82
N GLU A 13 -4.54 3.04 6.29
CA GLU A 13 -3.30 3.62 6.78
C GLU A 13 -3.11 5.10 6.42
N LYS A 14 -3.93 5.65 5.52
CA LYS A 14 -3.86 7.06 5.09
C LYS A 14 -3.74 8.07 6.24
N PRO A 15 -4.52 8.00 7.34
CA PRO A 15 -4.43 8.96 8.44
C PRO A 15 -3.08 8.93 9.17
N HIS A 16 -2.32 7.84 9.06
CA HIS A 16 -1.00 7.69 9.70
C HIS A 16 0.13 8.29 8.88
N TYR A 17 -0.11 8.62 7.60
CA TYR A 17 0.90 9.23 6.74
C TYR A 17 0.69 10.75 6.64
N ASN A 18 1.68 11.51 7.12
CA ASN A 18 1.73 12.95 6.98
C ASN A 18 2.60 13.32 5.76
N TYR A 19 1.95 13.82 4.70
CA TYR A 19 2.63 14.19 3.46
C TYR A 19 3.60 15.36 3.61
N ASP A 20 3.25 16.37 4.42
CA ASP A 20 4.07 17.59 4.59
C ASP A 20 5.45 17.25 5.14
N THR A 21 5.45 16.42 6.18
CA THR A 21 6.66 15.99 6.88
C THR A 21 7.30 14.74 6.29
N ASN A 22 6.62 14.05 5.36
CA ASN A 22 7.01 12.73 4.85
C ASN A 22 7.22 11.71 5.98
N ARG A 23 6.38 11.76 7.02
CA ARG A 23 6.49 10.91 8.21
C ARG A 23 5.27 10.04 8.39
N CYS A 24 5.51 8.89 9.00
CA CYS A 24 4.50 7.95 9.39
C CYS A 24 4.38 7.93 10.91
N SER A 25 3.17 8.06 11.46
CA SER A 25 2.93 7.94 12.89
C SER A 25 2.68 6.50 13.36
N ASP A 26 2.41 5.59 12.41
CA ASP A 26 2.20 4.16 12.65
C ASP A 26 2.57 3.38 11.37
N VAL A 27 1.83 2.34 10.96
CA VAL A 27 2.01 1.66 9.69
C VAL A 27 1.38 2.48 8.55
N CYS A 28 2.15 2.74 7.50
CA CYS A 28 1.67 3.35 6.25
C CYS A 28 2.31 2.81 4.96
N GLY A 29 3.05 1.70 5.06
CA GLY A 29 3.75 1.12 3.91
C GLY A 29 2.79 0.64 2.81
N HIS A 30 1.62 0.12 3.17
CA HIS A 30 0.65 -0.32 2.18
C HIS A 30 -0.03 0.88 1.52
N TYR A 31 -0.47 1.87 2.30
CA TYR A 31 -1.08 3.09 1.74
C TYR A 31 -0.11 3.78 0.78
N THR A 32 1.12 4.05 1.21
CA THR A 32 2.12 4.75 0.39
C THR A 32 2.45 4.00 -0.89
N GLN A 33 2.51 2.67 -0.85
CA GLN A 33 2.72 1.85 -2.06
C GLN A 33 1.49 1.88 -3.00
N MET A 34 0.26 1.89 -2.48
CA MET A 34 -0.96 1.96 -3.28
C MET A 34 -1.07 3.25 -4.09
N VAL A 35 -0.57 4.36 -3.55
CA VAL A 35 -0.68 5.72 -4.13
C VAL A 35 0.62 6.19 -4.79
N ALA A 36 1.61 5.30 -4.93
CA ALA A 36 2.90 5.62 -5.53
C ALA A 36 2.75 5.99 -7.02
N ASN A 37 3.00 7.25 -7.38
CA ASN A 37 2.80 7.80 -8.72
C ASN A 37 3.70 7.19 -9.80
N GLN A 38 4.86 6.65 -9.39
CA GLN A 38 5.80 5.98 -10.26
C GLN A 38 5.39 4.52 -10.55
N SER A 39 4.51 3.91 -9.75
CA SER A 39 4.00 2.56 -10.02
C SER A 39 2.99 2.59 -11.16
N THR A 40 3.26 1.83 -12.23
CA THR A 40 2.41 1.81 -13.44
C THR A 40 1.73 0.47 -13.65
N ARG A 41 2.14 -0.57 -12.93
CA ARG A 41 1.61 -1.92 -13.02
C ARG A 41 1.40 -2.50 -11.64
N VAL A 42 0.33 -3.26 -11.48
CA VAL A 42 0.02 -4.03 -10.27
C VAL A 42 -0.45 -5.43 -10.66
N GLY A 43 0.03 -6.44 -9.92
CA GLY A 43 -0.45 -7.81 -10.04
C GLY A 43 -0.67 -8.38 -8.64
N CYS A 44 -1.82 -9.02 -8.41
CA CYS A 44 -2.19 -9.55 -7.11
C CYS A 44 -2.52 -11.04 -7.18
N GLY A 45 -2.20 -11.76 -6.11
CA GLY A 45 -2.53 -13.17 -5.92
C GLY A 45 -3.12 -13.40 -4.54
N THR A 46 -3.95 -14.43 -4.42
CA THR A 46 -4.50 -14.85 -3.13
C THR A 46 -4.31 -16.35 -2.93
N THR A 47 -4.12 -16.75 -1.68
CA THR A 47 -4.08 -18.17 -1.31
C THR A 47 -4.75 -18.37 0.04
N ARG A 48 -5.41 -19.52 0.21
CA ARG A 48 -5.96 -19.93 1.50
C ARG A 48 -4.91 -20.71 2.27
N CYS A 49 -4.73 -20.40 3.54
CA CYS A 49 -3.72 -21.01 4.41
C CYS A 49 -4.36 -21.44 5.74
N HIS A 50 -3.66 -22.30 6.49
CA HIS A 50 -4.09 -22.79 7.80
C HIS A 50 -5.50 -23.39 7.76
N ASP A 51 -5.64 -24.52 7.06
CA ASP A 51 -6.91 -25.24 6.88
C ASP A 51 -8.07 -24.34 6.40
N ASN A 52 -7.77 -23.45 5.45
CA ASN A 52 -8.70 -22.47 4.87
C ASN A 52 -9.23 -21.39 5.82
N THR A 53 -8.66 -21.24 7.02
CA THR A 53 -9.08 -20.22 8.00
C THR A 53 -8.52 -18.83 7.69
N TYR A 54 -7.35 -18.75 7.04
CA TYR A 54 -6.75 -17.49 6.60
C TYR A 54 -6.74 -17.35 5.09
N VAL A 55 -6.79 -16.10 4.61
CA VAL A 55 -6.54 -15.75 3.21
C VAL A 55 -5.38 -14.78 3.17
N TRP A 56 -4.31 -15.19 2.51
CA TRP A 56 -3.19 -14.31 2.21
C TRP A 56 -3.48 -13.57 0.91
N VAL A 57 -3.31 -12.27 0.92
CA VAL A 57 -3.45 -11.39 -0.25
C VAL A 57 -2.13 -10.69 -0.46
N VAL A 58 -1.53 -10.86 -1.62
CA VAL A 58 -0.24 -10.27 -1.96
C VAL A 58 -0.40 -9.50 -3.27
N CYS A 59 0.11 -8.27 -3.31
CA CYS A 59 0.17 -7.46 -4.53
C CYS A 59 1.60 -6.98 -4.77
N ASN A 60 2.07 -7.15 -6.00
CA ASN A 60 3.35 -6.64 -6.48
C ASN A 60 3.13 -5.44 -7.38
N TYR A 61 3.94 -4.39 -7.22
CA TYR A 61 3.88 -3.14 -7.96
C TYR A 61 5.16 -2.93 -8.77
N ALA A 62 5.04 -2.43 -10.00
CA ALA A 62 6.18 -2.18 -10.88
C ALA A 62 6.04 -0.85 -11.67
N PRO A 63 7.14 -0.07 -11.85
CA PRO A 63 8.37 -0.14 -11.04
C PRO A 63 8.03 0.06 -9.56
N ARG A 64 8.91 -0.35 -8.64
CA ARG A 64 8.69 -0.29 -7.19
C ARG A 64 9.25 1.02 -6.63
N PRO A 65 8.43 2.06 -6.48
CA PRO A 65 8.85 3.35 -6.00
C PRO A 65 8.36 3.42 -4.57
N MET A 66 9.14 2.86 -3.65
CA MET A 66 8.80 3.01 -2.24
C MET A 66 8.93 4.49 -1.94
N GLY A 67 7.87 5.09 -1.39
CA GLY A 67 8.04 6.34 -0.65
C GLY A 67 8.91 6.02 0.55
N ASP A 68 10.21 6.30 0.46
CA ASP A 68 11.13 6.20 1.58
C ASP A 68 11.22 7.55 2.30
N ALA A 69 12.11 7.65 3.30
CA ALA A 69 12.31 8.91 4.02
C ALA A 69 12.65 10.11 3.10
N ASN A 70 13.11 9.85 1.87
CA ASN A 70 13.58 10.86 0.93
C ASN A 70 12.58 11.15 -0.22
N THR A 71 11.62 10.24 -0.48
CA THR A 71 10.73 10.33 -1.65
C THR A 71 9.27 10.26 -1.24
N ARG A 72 8.48 11.27 -1.61
CA ARG A 72 7.02 11.22 -1.40
C ARG A 72 6.37 10.30 -2.43
N PRO A 73 5.30 9.57 -2.06
CA PRO A 73 4.65 8.63 -2.96
C PRO A 73 3.97 9.31 -4.15
N TYR A 74 3.57 10.58 -4.05
CA TYR A 74 2.97 11.34 -5.15
C TYR A 74 3.28 12.82 -5.04
N LEU A 75 3.02 13.58 -6.10
CA LEU A 75 2.98 15.05 -6.05
C LEU A 75 1.57 15.48 -5.66
N ARG A 76 1.43 16.35 -4.65
CA ARG A 76 0.15 17.03 -4.43
C ARG A 76 -0.06 18.03 -5.57
N ARG A 77 -1.25 18.01 -6.14
CA ARG A 77 -1.70 19.12 -6.97
C ARG A 77 -2.12 20.25 -6.03
N GLU A 78 -1.63 21.44 -6.31
CA GLU A 78 -2.10 22.69 -5.70
C GLU A 78 -3.53 22.99 -6.14
#